data_AF-A0A7R9UR35-F1
#
_entry.id   AF-A0A7R9UR35-F1
#
_cell.length_a   1.000
_cell.length_b   1.000
_cell.length_c   1.000
_cell.angle_alpha   90.00
_cell.angle_beta   90.00
_cell.angle_gamma   90.00
#
_symmetry.space_group_name_H-M   'P 1'
#
loop_
_entity.id
_entity.type
_entity.pdbx_description
1 polymer ?
#
loop_
_entity_poly.entity_id
_entity_poly.type
_entity_poly.pdbx_seq_one_letter_code
_entity_poly.pdbx_strand_id
1 'polypeptide(L)'
;GAADFYTGARVRLNGFEFALFQADEFTLAYMEAHPDIFPMSNPEYVLDELRQAVAAEPAKLDELEAALGAADLGGEFSGFARYEPFQAALSHAGFELHEQPLITLMRYFHIVHDSVGAVDFKAVLRAIAALK
;
A
#
# COMPACT_ATOMS: atom_id res chain seq x y z
N GLY A 1 8.73 15.89 -13.33
CA GLY A 1 9.96 15.71 -12.55
C GLY A 1 10.16 14.25 -12.20
N ALA A 2 11.18 13.90 -11.42
CA ALA A 2 11.43 12.50 -11.02
C ALA A 2 10.23 11.88 -10.28
N ALA A 3 9.50 12.68 -9.50
CA ALA A 3 8.26 12.29 -8.81
C ALA A 3 7.14 11.78 -9.73
N ASP A 4 7.18 12.07 -11.04
CA ASP A 4 6.18 11.59 -12.00
C ASP A 4 6.45 10.14 -12.44
N PHE A 5 7.57 9.56 -12.03
CA PHE A 5 7.98 8.18 -12.36
C PHE A 5 7.80 7.29 -11.13
N TYR A 6 6.63 6.67 -11.01
CA TYR A 6 6.30 5.70 -9.97
C TYR A 6 5.60 4.48 -10.58
N THR A 7 5.56 3.35 -9.87
CA THR A 7 4.86 2.14 -10.36
C THR A 7 3.38 2.46 -10.55
N GLY A 8 2.83 2.16 -11.72
CA GLY A 8 1.47 2.48 -12.13
C GLY A 8 1.31 3.82 -12.84
N ALA A 9 2.35 4.66 -12.90
CA ALA A 9 2.30 5.92 -13.60
C ALA A 9 2.21 5.72 -15.12
N ARG A 10 1.45 6.62 -15.79
CA ARG A 10 1.45 6.76 -17.25
C ARG A 10 2.21 8.02 -17.62
N VAL A 11 3.37 7.87 -18.22
CA VAL A 11 4.25 8.98 -18.60
C VAL A 11 4.25 9.19 -20.11
N ARG A 12 4.23 10.45 -20.57
CA ARG A 12 4.25 10.80 -21.99
C ARG A 12 5.64 11.27 -22.40
N LEU A 13 6.29 10.54 -23.30
CA LEU A 13 7.60 10.88 -23.86
C LEU A 13 7.50 10.94 -25.39
N ASN A 14 7.81 12.09 -25.97
CA ASN A 14 7.77 12.33 -27.43
C ASN A 14 6.44 11.93 -28.10
N GLY A 15 5.30 12.15 -27.42
CA GLY A 15 3.98 11.84 -27.93
C GLY A 15 3.53 10.38 -27.74
N PHE A 16 4.42 9.51 -27.26
CA PHE A 16 4.10 8.14 -26.88
C PHE A 16 3.81 8.07 -25.38
N GLU A 17 2.84 7.23 -25.01
CA GLU A 17 2.46 6.99 -23.62
C GLU A 17 3.03 5.65 -23.15
N PHE A 18 3.70 5.67 -22.00
CA PHE A 18 4.32 4.50 -21.39
C PHE A 18 3.69 4.26 -20.02
N ALA A 19 3.29 3.02 -19.75
CA ALA A 19 2.90 2.58 -18.41
C ALA A 19 4.14 2.02 -17.69
N LEU A 20 4.44 2.54 -16.50
CA LEU A 20 5.52 2.03 -15.66
C LEU A 20 4.98 0.88 -14.82
N PHE A 21 5.24 -0.36 -15.24
CA PHE A 21 4.63 -1.54 -14.63
C PHE A 21 5.28 -2.00 -13.32
N GLN A 22 6.60 -1.88 -13.21
CA GLN A 22 7.36 -2.28 -12.02
C GLN A 22 8.64 -1.44 -11.90
N ALA A 23 9.04 -1.14 -10.68
CA ALA A 23 10.38 -0.66 -10.35
C ALA A 23 11.22 -1.82 -9.80
N ASP A 24 12.53 -1.82 -10.08
CA ASP A 24 13.43 -2.80 -9.47
C ASP A 24 13.72 -2.47 -7.99
N GLU A 25 14.31 -3.42 -7.27
CA GLU A 25 14.61 -3.27 -5.84
C GLU A 25 15.48 -2.04 -5.55
N PHE A 26 16.44 -1.74 -6.44
CA PHE A 26 17.30 -0.57 -6.29
C PHE A 26 16.51 0.73 -6.40
N THR A 27 15.60 0.82 -7.38
CA THR A 27 14.75 1.99 -7.63
C THR A 27 13.77 2.19 -6.48
N LEU A 28 13.14 1.13 -5.99
CA LEU A 28 12.24 1.20 -4.83
C LEU A 28 12.97 1.68 -3.58
N ALA A 29 14.12 1.08 -3.26
CA ALA A 29 14.95 1.51 -2.13
C ALA A 29 15.44 2.96 -2.27
N TYR A 30 15.75 3.40 -3.50
CA TYR A 30 16.12 4.80 -3.75
C TYR A 30 14.95 5.75 -3.47
N MET A 31 13.74 5.43 -3.94
CA MET A 31 12.56 6.26 -3.68
C MET A 31 12.23 6.34 -2.19
N GLU A 32 12.31 5.22 -1.47
CA GLU A 32 12.12 5.13 -0.01
C GLU A 32 13.13 5.99 0.77
N ALA A 33 14.38 6.09 0.28
CA ALA A 33 15.42 6.90 0.89
C ALA A 33 15.29 8.41 0.62
N HIS A 34 14.42 8.83 -0.32
CA HIS A 34 14.23 10.24 -0.71
C HIS A 34 12.74 10.65 -0.63
N PRO A 35 12.12 10.58 0.57
CA PRO A 35 10.69 10.81 0.75
C PRO A 35 10.25 12.25 0.47
N ASP A 36 11.18 13.21 0.48
CA ASP A 36 10.96 14.60 0.08
C ASP A 36 10.68 14.74 -1.43
N ILE A 37 11.19 13.80 -2.23
CA ILE A 37 10.98 13.73 -3.68
C ILE A 37 9.85 12.75 -4.01
N PHE A 38 9.74 11.65 -3.26
CA PHE A 38 8.80 10.56 -3.50
C PHE A 38 7.89 10.31 -2.29
N PRO A 39 6.90 11.21 -2.03
CA PRO A 39 6.03 11.08 -0.85
C PRO A 39 5.22 9.78 -0.85
N MET A 40 4.83 9.28 -2.03
CA MET A 40 4.12 8.00 -2.15
C MET A 40 4.98 6.78 -1.78
N SER A 41 6.29 6.95 -1.62
CA SER A 41 7.23 5.92 -1.12
C SER A 41 7.57 6.09 0.37
N ASN A 42 6.94 7.05 1.05
CA ASN A 42 7.08 7.26 2.48
C ASN A 42 5.92 6.57 3.23
N PRO A 43 6.18 5.54 4.06
CA PRO A 43 5.14 4.82 4.76
C PRO A 43 4.33 5.71 5.71
N GLU A 44 4.95 6.70 6.36
CA GLU A 44 4.22 7.62 7.24
C GLU A 44 3.30 8.56 6.47
N TYR A 45 3.71 9.00 5.28
CA TYR A 45 2.85 9.83 4.41
C TYR A 45 1.60 9.04 4.00
N VAL A 46 1.79 7.80 3.53
CA VAL A 46 0.68 6.93 3.13
C VAL A 46 -0.22 6.58 4.31
N LEU A 47 0.35 6.28 5.48
CA LEU A 47 -0.43 6.03 6.70
C LEU A 47 -1.22 7.25 7.15
N ASP A 48 -0.65 8.46 7.05
CA ASP A 48 -1.36 9.69 7.40
C ASP A 48 -2.54 9.95 6.44
N GLU A 49 -2.41 9.66 5.14
CA GLU A 49 -3.55 9.71 4.21
C GLU A 49 -4.67 8.71 4.58
N LEU A 50 -4.30 7.47 4.94
CA LEU A 50 -5.26 6.46 5.38
C LEU A 50 -5.95 6.86 6.71
N ARG A 51 -5.17 7.38 7.68
CA ARG A 51 -5.68 7.88 8.95
C ARG A 51 -6.67 9.04 8.73
N GLN A 52 -6.37 9.95 7.81
CA GLN A 52 -7.30 11.05 7.48
C GLN A 52 -8.60 10.53 6.87
N ALA A 53 -8.53 9.54 5.97
CA ALA A 53 -9.72 8.91 5.40
C ALA A 53 -10.57 8.20 6.48
N VAL A 54 -9.94 7.50 7.43
CA VAL A 54 -10.64 6.89 8.58
C VAL A 54 -11.18 7.94 9.54
N ALA A 55 -10.47 9.04 9.78
CA ALA A 55 -10.96 10.12 10.63
C ALA A 55 -12.20 10.80 10.03
N ALA A 56 -12.27 10.90 8.70
CA ALA A 56 -13.44 11.41 7.99
C ALA A 56 -14.61 10.40 7.99
N GLU A 57 -14.31 9.11 7.87
CA GLU A 57 -15.29 8.04 7.81
C GLU A 57 -14.82 6.80 8.61
N PRO A 58 -15.08 6.75 9.93
CA PRO A 58 -14.54 5.70 10.81
C PRO A 58 -14.92 4.28 10.41
N ALA A 59 -16.09 4.10 9.76
CA ALA A 59 -16.57 2.81 9.27
C ALA A 59 -15.60 2.15 8.28
N LYS A 60 -14.77 2.92 7.56
CA LYS A 60 -13.78 2.37 6.63
C LYS A 60 -12.77 1.44 7.31
N LEU A 61 -12.42 1.71 8.56
CA LEU A 61 -11.49 0.84 9.30
C LEU A 61 -12.14 -0.50 9.62
N ASP A 62 -13.40 -0.49 10.06
CA ASP A 62 -14.18 -1.70 10.36
C ASP A 62 -14.43 -2.52 9.08
N GLU A 63 -14.75 -1.86 7.96
CA GLU A 63 -14.94 -2.49 6.65
C GLU A 63 -13.64 -3.12 6.14
N LEU A 64 -12.51 -2.44 6.32
CA LEU A 64 -11.20 -2.95 5.94
C LEU A 64 -10.82 -4.19 6.76
N GLU A 65 -11.01 -4.14 8.08
CA GLU A 65 -10.77 -5.29 8.96
C GLU A 65 -11.66 -6.48 8.56
N ALA A 66 -12.94 -6.25 8.29
CA ALA A 66 -13.85 -7.30 7.84
C ALA A 66 -13.45 -7.89 6.48
N ALA A 67 -13.07 -7.05 5.52
CA ALA A 67 -12.65 -7.49 4.19
C ALA A 67 -11.36 -8.31 4.23
N LEU A 68 -10.39 -7.91 5.05
CA LEU A 68 -9.14 -8.66 5.26
C LEU A 68 -9.40 -9.99 5.97
N GLY A 69 -10.29 -9.99 6.97
CA GLY A 69 -10.71 -11.23 7.66
C GLY A 69 -11.41 -12.21 6.72
N ALA A 70 -12.22 -11.72 5.78
CA ALA A 70 -12.85 -12.56 4.76
C ALA A 70 -11.84 -13.06 3.70
N ALA A 71 -10.82 -12.28 3.37
CA ALA A 71 -9.76 -12.69 2.46
C ALA A 71 -8.81 -13.75 3.07
N ASP A 72 -8.73 -13.85 4.40
CA ASP A 72 -7.96 -14.85 5.16
C ASP A 72 -8.66 -16.24 5.22
N LEU A 73 -9.82 -16.43 4.56
CA LEU A 73 -10.63 -17.67 4.60
C LEU A 73 -10.07 -18.87 3.79
N GLY A 74 -8.74 -18.94 3.60
CA GLY A 74 -8.03 -20.08 2.98
C GLY A 74 -7.42 -21.09 3.95
N GLY A 75 -7.38 -20.78 5.25
CA GLY A 75 -6.87 -21.68 6.30
C GLY A 75 -5.69 -21.08 7.06
N GLU A 76 -5.85 -21.03 8.39
CA GLU A 76 -4.85 -20.67 9.41
C GLU A 76 -4.58 -19.18 9.65
N PHE A 77 -5.59 -18.40 10.04
CA PHE A 77 -5.49 -17.14 10.83
C PHE A 77 -4.20 -16.32 10.68
N SER A 78 -3.76 -16.08 9.44
CA SER A 78 -2.35 -15.78 9.25
C SER A 78 -2.07 -14.32 9.57
N GLY A 79 -3.08 -13.45 9.53
CA GLY A 79 -2.86 -12.01 9.67
C GLY A 79 -2.06 -11.42 8.51
N PHE A 80 -1.93 -12.18 7.42
CA PHE A 80 -1.18 -11.82 6.22
C PHE A 80 -2.08 -11.78 4.99
N ALA A 81 -1.77 -10.85 4.09
CA ALA A 81 -2.42 -10.78 2.78
C ALA A 81 -1.36 -10.64 1.68
N ARG A 82 -1.58 -11.31 0.54
CA ARG A 82 -0.79 -11.03 -0.68
C ARG A 82 -1.32 -9.77 -1.35
N TYR A 83 -0.59 -9.30 -2.37
CA TYR A 83 -0.91 -8.05 -3.08
C TYR A 83 -2.38 -7.97 -3.52
N GLU A 84 -2.90 -8.95 -4.25
CA GLU A 84 -4.25 -8.88 -4.82
C GLU A 84 -5.35 -8.91 -3.75
N PRO A 85 -5.33 -9.82 -2.76
CA PRO A 85 -6.30 -9.77 -1.66
C PRO A 85 -6.22 -8.47 -0.84
N PHE A 86 -5.01 -7.95 -0.60
CA PHE A 86 -4.82 -6.70 0.15
C PHE A 86 -5.40 -5.49 -0.62
N GLN A 87 -5.10 -5.40 -1.92
CA GLN A 87 -5.66 -4.37 -2.80
C GLN A 87 -7.18 -4.42 -2.88
N ALA A 88 -7.73 -5.63 -3.00
CA ALA A 88 -9.18 -5.85 -3.07
C ALA A 88 -9.87 -5.41 -1.77
N ALA A 89 -9.28 -5.72 -0.61
CA ALA A 89 -9.83 -5.31 0.69
C ALA A 89 -9.80 -3.79 0.88
N LEU A 90 -8.69 -3.13 0.52
CA LEU A 90 -8.59 -1.66 0.53
C LEU A 90 -9.65 -1.02 -0.37
N SER A 91 -9.78 -1.50 -1.60
CA SER A 91 -10.79 -1.02 -2.54
C SER A 91 -12.20 -1.24 -2.02
N HIS A 92 -12.48 -2.39 -1.38
CA HIS A 92 -13.78 -2.71 -0.82
C HIS A 92 -14.18 -1.75 0.31
N ALA A 93 -13.23 -1.39 1.17
CA ALA A 93 -13.42 -0.42 2.25
C ALA A 93 -13.34 1.05 1.79
N GLY A 94 -13.36 1.30 0.48
CA GLY A 94 -13.37 2.65 -0.09
C GLY A 94 -12.05 3.40 0.04
N PHE A 95 -10.91 2.70 0.15
CA PHE A 95 -9.57 3.29 -0.02
C PHE A 95 -9.12 3.16 -1.47
N GLU A 96 -8.99 4.29 -2.17
CA GLU A 96 -8.45 4.33 -3.52
C GLU A 96 -6.94 4.58 -3.47
N LEU A 97 -6.16 3.52 -3.23
CA LEU A 97 -4.69 3.60 -3.32
C LEU A 97 -4.21 3.31 -4.74
N HIS A 98 -3.29 4.14 -5.22
CA HIS A 98 -2.50 3.86 -6.42
C HIS A 98 -1.44 2.77 -6.16
N GLU A 99 -0.81 2.23 -7.21
CA GLU A 99 0.13 1.10 -7.08
C GLU A 99 1.34 1.40 -6.16
N GLN A 100 1.92 2.60 -6.24
CA GLN A 100 3.07 2.96 -5.39
C GLN A 100 2.77 2.95 -3.88
N PRO A 101 1.74 3.65 -3.34
CA PRO A 101 1.44 3.57 -1.91
C PRO A 101 1.09 2.15 -1.44
N LEU A 102 0.45 1.35 -2.30
CA LEU A 102 0.21 -0.07 -2.00
C LEU A 102 1.53 -0.84 -1.88
N ILE A 103 2.47 -0.67 -2.82
CA ILE A 103 3.82 -1.25 -2.76
C ILE A 103 4.56 -0.81 -1.51
N THR A 104 4.46 0.47 -1.13
CA THR A 104 5.08 1.00 0.08
C THR A 104 4.55 0.32 1.34
N LEU A 105 3.24 0.14 1.48
CA LEU A 105 2.66 -0.61 2.61
C LEU A 105 3.09 -2.07 2.60
N MET A 106 3.08 -2.71 1.43
CA MET A 106 3.51 -4.11 1.26
C MET A 106 4.97 -4.30 1.70
N ARG A 107 5.85 -3.37 1.35
CA ARG A 107 7.29 -3.41 1.69
C ARG A 107 7.54 -3.06 3.16
N TYR A 108 6.86 -2.03 3.67
CA TYR A 108 7.06 -1.55 5.03
C TYR A 108 6.56 -2.54 6.09
N PHE A 109 5.41 -3.18 5.86
CA PHE A 109 4.84 -4.19 6.75
C PHE A 109 5.12 -5.63 6.27
N HIS A 110 6.14 -5.81 5.43
CA HIS A 110 6.56 -7.13 4.98
C HIS A 110 7.15 -7.96 6.14
N ILE A 111 6.89 -9.27 6.15
CA ILE A 111 7.57 -10.22 7.04
C ILE A 111 8.62 -11.00 6.27
N VAL A 112 9.86 -10.93 6.76
CA VAL A 112 11.06 -11.55 6.18
C VAL A 112 11.06 -13.09 6.26
N HIS A 113 10.13 -13.72 6.98
CA HIS A 113 10.06 -15.17 7.16
C HIS A 113 8.90 -15.83 6.40
N ASP A 114 9.24 -16.79 5.53
CA ASP A 114 8.40 -17.77 4.82
C ASP A 114 7.22 -17.27 3.95
N SER A 115 6.97 -15.95 3.89
CA SER A 115 5.84 -15.34 3.16
C SER A 115 6.28 -14.21 2.24
N VAL A 116 7.11 -14.52 1.24
CA VAL A 116 7.53 -13.54 0.22
C VAL A 116 6.31 -12.92 -0.45
N GLY A 117 6.22 -11.59 -0.47
CA GLY A 117 5.13 -10.87 -1.10
C GLY A 117 3.82 -10.82 -0.31
N ALA A 118 3.88 -11.04 1.01
CA ALA A 118 2.75 -10.83 1.91
C ALA A 118 3.00 -9.64 2.87
N VAL A 119 1.91 -9.00 3.27
CA VAL A 119 1.86 -7.88 4.23
C VAL A 119 1.21 -8.33 5.54
N ASP A 120 1.77 -7.93 6.69
CA ASP A 120 1.11 -8.04 8.00
C ASP A 120 -0.02 -7.02 8.08
N PHE A 121 -1.22 -7.43 7.67
CA PHE A 121 -2.36 -6.52 7.67
C PHE A 121 -2.82 -6.17 9.08
N LYS A 122 -2.52 -6.99 10.10
CA LYS A 122 -2.80 -6.64 11.51
C LYS A 122 -1.88 -5.51 11.98
N ALA A 123 -0.64 -5.47 11.52
CA ALA A 123 0.24 -4.32 11.75
C ALA A 123 -0.25 -3.07 11.01
N VAL A 124 -0.73 -3.21 9.76
CA VAL A 124 -1.35 -2.11 9.00
C VAL A 124 -2.56 -1.54 9.76
N LEU A 125 -3.53 -2.37 10.16
CA LEU A 125 -4.72 -1.94 10.87
C LEU A 125 -4.37 -1.21 12.18
N ARG A 126 -3.42 -1.74 12.97
CA ARG A 126 -2.93 -1.07 14.19
C ARG A 126 -2.28 0.27 13.89
N ALA A 127 -1.51 0.38 12.81
CA ALA A 127 -0.86 1.62 12.42
C ALA A 127 -1.87 2.70 11.98
N ILE A 128 -2.94 2.31 11.29
CA ILE A 128 -4.05 3.21 10.91
C ILE A 128 -4.83 3.63 12.16
N ALA A 129 -5.10 2.71 13.10
CA ALA A 129 -5.85 3.00 14.32
C ALA A 129 -5.08 3.86 15.33
N ALA A 130 -3.74 3.87 15.28
CA ALA A 130 -2.91 4.73 16.11
C ALA A 130 -3.01 6.19 15.62
N LEU A 131 -4.07 6.89 16.04
CA LEU A 131 -4.24 8.32 15.81
C LEU A 131 -3.19 9.11 16.61
N LYS A 132 -2.65 10.17 16.00
CA LYS A 132 -1.80 11.17 16.66
C LYS A 132 -2.65 12.21 17.41
#